data_AF-B6VRP5-F1
#
_entry.id   AF-B6VRP5-F1
#
_cell.length_a   1.000
_cell.length_b   1.000
_cell.length_c   1.000
_cell.angle_alpha   90.00
_cell.angle_beta   90.00
_cell.angle_gamma   90.00
#
_symmetry.space_group_name_H-M   'P 1'
#
loop_
_entity.id
_entity.type
_entity.pdbx_description
1 polymer ?
#
loop_
_entity_poly.entity_id
_entity_poly.type
_entity_poly.pdbx_seq_one_letter_code
_entity_poly.pdbx_strand_id
1 'polypeptide(L)'
;KASPMPKDQTCTLMKNSVRTFDNVTYNTWLDECEFVASMDCSQNKQFAVTVKGKAGERSIRVYTPLQNYYKVYDVKKDSASLTVYDRFDQAQGDFVLKSGTPALRLGMLSNSKYHEAHRVFIHDGVVNVVLPKENVRVAFDGYYLKITTSPLFIGKTCGLCGNQNQEFYSEFLDPKMVDLASNLTAFRDSYSLHNCIEPLPCREPEQCESEDSLFVNHDRSTLFANRPINKKTSNPILQTLVIDRKDSTCASLAPQKMCKEGQKASKTERKLVDMLCKSNSHSDVNKRTEKSTITKFNKTETLTYNSPVECVSDKESVRGL
;
A
#
# COMPACT_ATOMS: atom_id res chain seq x y z
N LYS A 1 2.62 24.79 20.20
CA LYS A 1 3.39 24.19 19.07
C LYS A 1 2.57 23.04 18.55
N ALA A 2 2.21 23.03 17.26
CA ALA A 2 1.52 21.92 16.63
C ALA A 2 2.31 20.62 16.84
N SER A 3 1.60 19.50 17.09
CA SER A 3 2.21 18.18 17.06
C SER A 3 3.03 18.03 15.77
N PRO A 4 4.24 17.45 15.81
CA PRO A 4 5.01 17.23 14.60
C PRO A 4 4.14 16.43 13.63
N MET A 5 3.83 17.00 12.47
CA MET A 5 3.14 16.28 11.41
C MET A 5 3.91 14.98 11.13
N PRO A 6 3.23 13.86 10.88
CA PRO A 6 3.91 12.65 10.47
C PRO A 6 4.77 12.96 9.24
N LYS A 7 5.93 12.31 9.13
CA LYS A 7 6.81 12.48 7.98
C LYS A 7 6.23 11.72 6.78
N ASP A 8 6.57 12.18 5.57
CA ASP A 8 6.32 11.41 4.35
C ASP A 8 6.88 9.98 4.54
N GLN A 9 6.11 8.99 4.09
CA GLN A 9 6.49 7.59 4.17
C GLN A 9 6.98 7.09 2.82
N THR A 10 7.81 6.05 2.85
CA THR A 10 8.49 5.55 1.66
C THR A 10 8.37 4.04 1.58
N CYS A 11 7.91 3.55 0.43
CA CYS A 11 8.04 2.16 0.02
C CYS A 11 9.16 2.04 -1.03
N THR A 12 9.92 0.95 -1.01
CA THR A 12 10.99 0.67 -1.97
C THR A 12 10.91 -0.76 -2.48
N LEU A 13 10.79 -0.93 -3.80
CA LEU A 13 10.93 -2.21 -4.48
C LEU A 13 12.37 -2.32 -4.99
N MET A 14 13.07 -3.34 -4.51
CA MET A 14 14.45 -3.67 -4.85
C MET A 14 14.47 -4.85 -5.84
N LYS A 15 15.64 -5.43 -6.10
CA LYS A 15 15.76 -6.58 -7.03
C LYS A 15 14.87 -7.76 -6.64
N ASN A 16 15.04 -8.27 -5.41
CA ASN A 16 14.38 -9.48 -4.89
C ASN A 16 13.67 -9.25 -3.55
N SER A 17 13.35 -7.99 -3.23
CA SER A 17 12.68 -7.65 -1.98
C SER A 17 11.89 -6.36 -2.12
N VAL A 18 10.92 -6.20 -1.23
CA VAL A 18 10.15 -4.98 -1.07
C VAL A 18 10.22 -4.55 0.38
N ARG A 19 10.48 -3.27 0.60
CA ARG A 19 10.35 -2.59 1.89
C ARG A 19 9.10 -1.72 1.82
N THR A 20 8.11 -2.04 2.64
CA THR A 20 6.81 -1.36 2.64
C THR A 20 6.87 0.03 3.29
N PHE A 21 5.77 0.78 3.24
CA PHE A 21 5.70 2.09 3.89
C PHE A 21 5.92 2.03 5.40
N ASP A 22 5.45 0.93 6.01
CA ASP A 22 5.56 0.64 7.44
C ASP A 22 6.87 -0.07 7.76
N ASN A 23 7.85 0.00 6.86
CA ASN A 23 9.23 -0.39 7.11
C ASN A 23 9.43 -1.90 7.37
N VAL A 24 8.47 -2.72 6.94
CA VAL A 24 8.57 -4.18 6.88
C VAL A 24 9.27 -4.57 5.57
N THR A 25 10.29 -5.43 5.64
CA THR A 25 10.99 -5.92 4.45
C THR A 25 10.71 -7.40 4.25
N TYR A 26 10.34 -7.78 3.03
CA TYR A 26 10.08 -9.17 2.67
C TYR A 26 10.68 -9.51 1.31
N ASN A 27 11.04 -10.79 1.15
CA ASN A 27 11.61 -11.30 -0.10
C ASN A 27 10.49 -11.62 -1.08
N THR A 28 10.64 -11.16 -2.32
CA THR A 28 9.70 -11.41 -3.40
C THR A 28 10.37 -11.12 -4.73
N TRP A 29 9.94 -11.79 -5.79
CA TRP A 29 10.46 -11.58 -7.14
C TRP A 29 9.33 -11.12 -8.05
N LEU A 30 9.69 -10.21 -8.95
CA LEU A 30 8.80 -9.62 -9.95
C LEU A 30 9.37 -9.99 -11.31
N ASP A 31 8.63 -10.82 -12.06
CA ASP A 31 9.04 -11.28 -13.39
C ASP A 31 8.26 -10.53 -14.49
N GLU A 32 7.80 -11.23 -15.52
CA GLU A 32 7.12 -10.63 -16.67
C GLU A 32 5.73 -10.08 -16.35
N CYS A 33 5.20 -10.45 -15.19
CA CYS A 33 3.92 -10.00 -14.69
C CYS A 33 3.92 -8.53 -14.28
N GLU A 34 2.75 -7.90 -14.44
CA GLU A 34 2.51 -6.55 -13.95
C GLU A 34 1.83 -6.62 -12.58
N PHE A 35 2.38 -5.93 -11.60
CA PHE A 35 1.88 -5.93 -10.24
C PHE A 35 1.53 -4.52 -9.78
N VAL A 36 0.54 -4.40 -8.90
CA VAL A 36 0.23 -3.16 -8.20
C VAL A 36 1.27 -2.97 -7.08
N ALA A 37 2.23 -2.06 -7.30
CA ALA A 37 3.22 -1.71 -6.28
C ALA A 37 2.53 -0.96 -5.13
N SER A 38 1.77 0.09 -5.45
CA SER A 38 0.96 0.84 -4.49
C SER A 38 -0.13 1.62 -5.19
N MET A 39 -1.31 1.73 -4.60
CA MET A 39 -2.37 2.64 -5.06
C MET A 39 -3.16 3.22 -3.89
N ASP A 40 -3.86 4.33 -4.12
CA ASP A 40 -4.85 4.87 -3.20
C ASP A 40 -6.16 4.06 -3.30
N CYS A 41 -6.42 3.27 -2.27
CA CYS A 41 -7.57 2.37 -2.17
C CYS A 41 -8.76 3.03 -1.45
N SER A 42 -8.65 4.32 -1.12
CA SER A 42 -9.78 5.13 -0.67
C SER A 42 -10.70 5.50 -1.83
N GLN A 43 -11.82 6.17 -1.51
CA GLN A 43 -12.75 6.64 -2.52
C GLN A 43 -12.16 7.72 -3.45
N ASN A 44 -11.08 8.39 -3.02
CA ASN A 44 -10.48 9.50 -3.75
C ASN A 44 -9.64 9.04 -4.95
N LYS A 45 -9.09 7.83 -4.91
CA LYS A 45 -8.31 7.21 -5.99
C LYS A 45 -7.26 8.15 -6.60
N GLN A 46 -6.45 8.78 -5.75
CA GLN A 46 -5.54 9.85 -6.16
C GLN A 46 -4.33 9.37 -6.97
N PHE A 47 -3.91 8.10 -6.83
CA PHE A 47 -2.80 7.56 -7.62
C PHE A 47 -2.85 6.03 -7.67
N ALA A 48 -2.15 5.46 -8.67
CA ALA A 48 -1.71 4.08 -8.65
C ALA A 48 -0.34 3.96 -9.31
N VAL A 49 0.49 3.06 -8.82
CA VAL A 49 1.81 2.74 -9.37
C VAL A 49 1.87 1.24 -9.62
N THR A 50 2.06 0.85 -10.87
CA THR A 50 2.31 -0.54 -11.25
C THR A 50 3.76 -0.72 -11.67
N VAL A 51 4.25 -1.95 -11.54
CA VAL A 51 5.59 -2.36 -11.93
C VAL A 51 5.51 -3.64 -12.75
N LYS A 52 6.29 -3.73 -13.82
CA LYS A 52 6.37 -4.92 -14.68
C LYS A 52 7.83 -5.19 -15.04
N GLY A 53 8.23 -6.45 -15.06
CA GLY A 53 9.55 -6.88 -15.49
C GLY A 53 10.56 -7.07 -14.35
N LYS A 54 11.66 -7.72 -14.70
CA LYS A 54 12.80 -7.99 -13.81
C LYS A 54 13.66 -6.75 -13.64
N ALA A 55 14.32 -6.60 -12.48
CA ALA A 55 15.18 -5.46 -12.22
C ALA A 55 16.27 -5.29 -13.30
N GLY A 56 16.40 -4.07 -13.84
CA GLY A 56 17.22 -3.75 -15.02
C GLY A 56 16.40 -3.64 -16.31
N GLU A 57 15.32 -4.40 -16.42
CA GLU A 57 14.37 -4.36 -17.55
C GLU A 57 12.97 -3.90 -17.10
N ARG A 58 12.88 -3.32 -15.90
CA ARG A 58 11.60 -2.88 -15.33
C ARG A 58 10.99 -1.74 -16.15
N SER A 59 9.67 -1.75 -16.18
CA SER A 59 8.86 -0.58 -16.51
C SER A 59 7.88 -0.30 -15.38
N ILE A 60 7.52 0.97 -15.24
CA ILE A 60 6.49 1.39 -14.28
C ILE A 60 5.39 2.16 -15.00
N ARG A 61 4.17 2.10 -14.45
CA ARG A 61 3.09 3.02 -14.80
C ARG A 61 2.65 3.81 -13.58
N VAL A 62 2.53 5.12 -13.74
CA VAL A 62 2.02 6.02 -12.69
C VAL A 62 0.70 6.61 -13.16
N TYR A 63 -0.39 6.11 -12.61
CA TYR A 63 -1.75 6.57 -12.86
C TYR A 63 -2.07 7.78 -11.99
N THR A 64 -2.79 8.74 -12.57
CA THR A 64 -3.13 10.01 -11.92
C THR A 64 -4.65 10.19 -11.84
N PRO A 65 -5.15 11.14 -11.02
CA PRO A 65 -6.59 11.38 -10.90
C PRO A 65 -7.18 12.03 -12.16
N LEU A 66 -6.35 12.49 -13.11
CA LEU A 66 -6.76 12.99 -14.42
C LEU A 66 -7.09 11.86 -15.41
N GLN A 67 -7.20 10.61 -14.94
CA GLN A 67 -7.48 9.43 -15.75
C GLN A 67 -6.46 9.20 -16.88
N ASN A 68 -5.21 9.60 -16.65
CA ASN A 68 -4.09 9.36 -17.55
C ASN A 68 -2.98 8.64 -16.77
N TYR A 69 -2.01 8.06 -17.49
CA TYR A 69 -0.84 7.49 -16.84
C TYR A 69 0.46 7.76 -17.59
N TYR A 70 1.54 7.77 -16.83
CA TYR A 70 2.91 7.88 -17.33
C TYR A 70 3.54 6.49 -17.34
N LYS A 71 3.95 6.00 -18.52
CA LYS A 71 4.74 4.77 -18.64
C LYS A 71 6.21 5.14 -18.77
N VAL A 72 7.04 4.68 -17.83
CA VAL A 72 8.49 4.92 -17.83
C VAL A 72 9.22 3.59 -18.02
N TYR A 73 10.18 3.54 -18.94
CA TYR A 73 10.95 2.36 -19.29
C TYR A 73 12.29 2.74 -19.96
N ASP A 74 13.17 1.77 -20.20
CA ASP A 74 14.51 1.96 -20.78
C ASP A 74 15.29 3.08 -20.08
N VAL A 75 15.40 2.99 -18.75
CA VAL A 75 16.12 3.97 -17.93
C VAL A 75 17.62 3.71 -18.03
N LYS A 76 18.35 4.74 -18.46
CA LYS A 76 19.80 4.78 -18.58
C LYS A 76 20.32 5.96 -17.75
N LYS A 77 21.64 6.05 -17.58
CA LYS A 77 22.29 7.09 -16.77
C LYS A 77 21.84 8.52 -17.11
N ASP A 78 21.71 8.83 -18.40
CA ASP A 78 21.44 10.21 -18.85
C ASP A 78 20.11 10.36 -19.59
N SER A 79 19.37 9.25 -19.78
CA SER A 79 18.12 9.25 -20.54
C SER A 79 17.13 8.19 -20.08
N ALA A 80 15.84 8.43 -20.33
CA ALA A 80 14.80 7.42 -20.15
C ALA A 80 13.66 7.62 -21.16
N SER A 81 12.94 6.55 -21.47
CA SER A 81 11.73 6.62 -22.30
C SER A 81 10.50 6.89 -21.43
N LEU A 82 9.67 7.84 -21.87
CA LEU A 82 8.40 8.21 -21.26
C LEU A 82 7.31 8.23 -22.32
N THR A 83 6.27 7.44 -22.14
CA THR A 83 5.04 7.54 -22.94
C THR A 83 3.90 8.00 -22.04
N VAL A 84 3.09 8.93 -22.53
CA VAL A 84 1.89 9.39 -21.83
C VAL A 84 0.67 8.76 -22.48
N TYR A 85 -0.14 8.07 -21.68
CA TYR A 85 -1.39 7.46 -22.13
C TYR A 85 -2.59 8.15 -21.51
N ASP A 86 -3.69 8.20 -22.25
CA ASP A 86 -4.99 8.63 -21.72
C ASP A 86 -5.78 7.46 -21.10
N ARG A 87 -7.05 7.71 -20.77
CA ARG A 87 -7.96 6.74 -20.16
C ARG A 87 -8.38 5.59 -21.08
N PHE A 88 -8.11 5.69 -22.37
CA PHE A 88 -8.47 4.71 -23.40
C PHE A 88 -7.24 3.97 -23.93
N ASP A 89 -6.12 4.04 -23.19
CA ASP A 89 -4.83 3.45 -23.57
C ASP A 89 -4.29 3.98 -24.91
N GLN A 90 -4.67 5.20 -25.31
CA GLN A 90 -4.11 5.84 -26.49
C GLN A 90 -2.87 6.65 -26.10
N ALA A 91 -1.77 6.43 -26.81
CA ALA A 91 -0.54 7.17 -26.62
C ALA A 91 -0.73 8.62 -27.08
N GLN A 92 -0.58 9.56 -26.15
CA GLN A 92 -0.70 11.00 -26.34
C GLN A 92 0.65 11.65 -26.69
N GLY A 93 1.75 10.90 -26.58
CA GLY A 93 3.09 11.33 -26.95
C GLY A 93 4.17 10.45 -26.35
N ASP A 94 5.23 10.25 -27.13
CA ASP A 94 6.47 9.60 -26.74
C ASP A 94 7.56 10.64 -26.53
N PHE A 95 8.22 10.56 -25.39
CA PHE A 95 9.22 11.52 -24.94
C PHE A 95 10.49 10.77 -24.52
N VAL A 96 11.63 11.31 -24.90
CA VAL A 96 12.92 10.89 -24.36
C VAL A 96 13.34 11.91 -23.32
N LEU A 97 13.31 11.50 -22.05
CA LEU A 97 13.83 12.30 -20.95
C LEU A 97 15.34 12.42 -21.08
N LYS A 98 15.87 13.62 -20.86
CA LYS A 98 17.31 13.88 -20.76
C LYS A 98 17.59 14.74 -19.54
N SER A 99 18.73 14.51 -18.92
CA SER A 99 19.16 15.31 -17.75
C SER A 99 19.19 16.80 -18.11
N GLY A 100 18.62 17.64 -17.26
CA GLY A 100 18.52 19.10 -17.49
C GLY A 100 17.32 19.58 -18.31
N THR A 101 16.59 18.69 -19.00
CA THR A 101 15.34 19.03 -19.71
C THR A 101 14.16 18.23 -19.13
N PRO A 102 13.38 18.78 -18.19
CA PRO A 102 12.21 18.10 -17.66
C PRO A 102 11.16 17.90 -18.77
N ALA A 103 10.58 16.71 -18.88
CA ALA A 103 9.35 16.54 -19.65
C ALA A 103 8.20 17.09 -18.80
N LEU A 104 7.88 18.36 -19.05
CA LEU A 104 6.81 19.04 -18.38
C LEU A 104 5.59 19.05 -19.29
N ARG A 105 4.49 18.45 -18.84
CA ARG A 105 3.20 18.60 -19.52
C ARG A 105 2.62 19.97 -19.16
N LEU A 106 3.11 20.99 -19.86
CA LEU A 106 2.78 22.42 -19.69
C LEU A 106 1.47 22.86 -20.36
N GLY A 107 0.79 21.98 -21.10
CA GLY A 107 -0.20 22.39 -22.09
C GLY A 107 -1.51 23.03 -21.59
N MET A 108 -1.79 23.13 -20.28
CA MET A 108 -3.12 23.55 -19.81
C MET A 108 -3.16 24.35 -18.48
N LEU A 109 -2.03 24.75 -17.91
CA LEU A 109 -2.01 25.45 -16.62
C LEU A 109 -1.50 26.87 -16.75
N SER A 110 -2.27 27.83 -16.22
CA SER A 110 -1.84 29.22 -16.02
C SER A 110 -0.51 29.24 -15.23
N ASN A 111 0.38 30.20 -15.55
CA ASN A 111 1.65 30.39 -14.84
C ASN A 111 1.50 30.43 -13.31
N SER A 112 0.36 30.89 -12.79
CA SER A 112 0.03 30.92 -11.36
C SER A 112 -0.09 29.54 -10.69
N LYS A 113 -0.31 28.46 -11.46
CA LYS A 113 -0.51 27.07 -10.97
C LYS A 113 0.61 26.11 -11.35
N TYR A 114 1.75 26.64 -11.80
CA TYR A 114 2.90 25.83 -12.21
C TYR A 114 3.46 24.95 -11.07
N HIS A 115 3.31 25.38 -9.82
CA HIS A 115 3.68 24.60 -8.63
C HIS A 115 2.84 23.33 -8.44
N GLU A 116 1.66 23.26 -9.05
CA GLU A 116 0.72 22.14 -8.94
C GLU A 116 0.84 21.14 -10.10
N ALA A 117 1.59 21.49 -11.16
CA ALA A 117 1.72 20.67 -12.35
C ALA A 117 2.47 19.36 -12.07
N HIS A 118 2.00 18.25 -12.65
CA HIS A 118 2.75 17.00 -12.68
C HIS A 118 4.08 17.19 -13.41
N ARG A 119 5.16 16.64 -12.85
CA ARG A 119 6.51 16.78 -13.39
C ARG A 119 7.13 15.41 -13.58
N VAL A 120 7.68 15.17 -14.77
CA VAL A 120 8.47 13.98 -15.04
C VAL A 120 9.84 14.41 -15.55
N PHE A 121 10.89 14.05 -14.83
CA PHE A 121 12.25 14.45 -15.19
C PHE A 121 13.24 13.39 -14.76
N ILE A 122 14.41 13.37 -15.40
CA ILE A 122 15.52 12.51 -15.02
C ILE A 122 16.62 13.37 -14.38
N HIS A 123 17.19 12.89 -13.29
CA HIS A 123 18.34 13.48 -12.63
C HIS A 123 19.21 12.37 -12.06
N ASP A 124 20.52 12.41 -12.35
CA ASP A 124 21.51 11.43 -11.90
C ASP A 124 21.09 9.96 -12.11
N GLY A 125 20.55 9.63 -13.30
CA GLY A 125 20.09 8.28 -13.64
C GLY A 125 18.76 7.87 -13.03
N VAL A 126 18.08 8.76 -12.30
CA VAL A 126 16.81 8.48 -11.64
C VAL A 126 15.69 9.31 -12.27
N VAL A 127 14.68 8.62 -12.79
CA VAL A 127 13.45 9.26 -13.25
C VAL A 127 12.57 9.58 -12.04
N ASN A 128 12.17 10.84 -11.92
CA ASN A 128 11.30 11.35 -10.89
C ASN A 128 9.96 11.76 -11.50
N VAL A 129 8.88 11.13 -11.04
CA VAL A 129 7.49 11.53 -11.30
C VAL A 129 6.97 12.20 -10.03
N VAL A 130 6.68 13.49 -10.11
CA VAL A 130 6.20 14.30 -8.97
C VAL A 130 4.77 14.73 -9.26
N LEU A 131 3.86 14.39 -8.35
CA LEU A 131 2.45 14.78 -8.34
C LEU A 131 2.21 15.70 -7.12
N PRO A 132 2.48 17.02 -7.23
CA PRO A 132 2.52 17.89 -6.07
C PRO A 132 1.19 17.99 -5.32
N LYS A 133 0.08 18.07 -6.07
CA LYS A 133 -1.26 18.23 -5.50
C LYS A 133 -1.73 16.97 -4.77
N GLU A 134 -1.39 15.80 -5.31
CA GLU A 134 -1.67 14.48 -4.76
C GLU A 134 -0.70 14.13 -3.63
N ASN A 135 0.38 14.90 -3.46
CA ASN A 135 1.46 14.64 -2.49
C ASN A 135 2.11 13.26 -2.67
N VAL A 136 2.39 12.89 -3.93
CA VAL A 136 3.04 11.64 -4.31
C VAL A 136 4.31 11.92 -5.10
N ARG A 137 5.37 11.19 -4.81
CA ARG A 137 6.62 11.21 -5.58
C ARG A 137 7.06 9.78 -5.87
N VAL A 138 7.41 9.51 -7.12
CA VAL A 138 7.93 8.23 -7.56
C VAL A 138 9.33 8.46 -8.13
N ALA A 139 10.31 7.72 -7.64
CA ALA A 139 11.68 7.72 -8.13
C ALA A 139 12.04 6.33 -8.65
N PHE A 140 12.55 6.24 -9.87
CA PHE A 140 12.77 4.98 -10.58
C PHE A 140 14.03 5.03 -11.44
N ASP A 141 14.92 4.05 -11.27
CA ASP A 141 16.21 3.97 -11.98
C ASP A 141 16.35 2.73 -12.87
N GLY A 142 15.25 1.99 -13.10
CA GLY A 142 15.26 0.71 -13.81
C GLY A 142 15.49 -0.52 -12.91
N TYR A 143 16.09 -0.34 -11.74
CA TYR A 143 16.35 -1.41 -10.76
C TYR A 143 15.51 -1.24 -9.49
N TYR A 144 15.50 -0.05 -8.94
CA TYR A 144 14.80 0.36 -7.74
C TYR A 144 13.62 1.25 -8.08
N LEU A 145 12.47 0.94 -7.48
CA LEU A 145 11.29 1.81 -7.50
C LEU A 145 11.04 2.30 -6.08
N LYS A 146 11.09 3.60 -5.87
CA LYS A 146 10.79 4.25 -4.60
C LYS A 146 9.52 5.08 -4.74
N ILE A 147 8.53 4.79 -3.91
CA ILE A 147 7.25 5.51 -3.84
C ILE A 147 7.22 6.26 -2.52
N THR A 148 7.01 7.57 -2.56
CA THR A 148 6.91 8.44 -1.39
C THR A 148 5.54 9.10 -1.34
N THR A 149 4.85 8.96 -0.21
CA THR A 149 3.48 9.44 -0.01
C THR A 149 3.39 10.29 1.24
N SER A 150 2.50 11.28 1.21
CA SER A 150 2.17 12.11 2.37
C SER A 150 1.41 11.32 3.45
N PRO A 151 1.47 11.76 4.73
CA PRO A 151 0.62 11.26 5.81
C PRO A 151 -0.88 11.23 5.52
N LEU A 152 -1.36 11.98 4.52
CA LEU A 152 -2.77 11.95 4.11
C LEU A 152 -3.24 10.56 3.64
N PHE A 153 -2.31 9.68 3.28
CA PHE A 153 -2.57 8.30 2.83
C PHE A 153 -2.46 7.25 3.94
N ILE A 154 -2.26 7.64 5.21
CA ILE A 154 -2.21 6.69 6.31
C ILE A 154 -3.47 5.80 6.31
N GLY A 155 -3.27 4.48 6.23
CA GLY A 155 -4.36 3.48 6.20
C GLY A 155 -5.17 3.45 4.90
N LYS A 156 -4.77 4.18 3.86
CA LYS A 156 -5.52 4.32 2.59
C LYS A 156 -4.83 3.69 1.40
N THR A 157 -3.57 3.27 1.53
CA THR A 157 -2.88 2.59 0.44
C THR A 157 -3.19 1.10 0.42
N CYS A 158 -2.99 0.46 -0.72
CA CYS A 158 -2.87 -0.99 -0.81
C CYS A 158 -1.98 -1.38 -2.00
N GLY A 159 -1.54 -2.63 -2.05
CA GLY A 159 -0.53 -3.12 -2.99
C GLY A 159 0.64 -3.81 -2.27
N LEU A 160 1.67 -4.15 -3.02
CA LEU A 160 2.91 -4.74 -2.47
C LEU A 160 3.59 -3.85 -1.40
N CYS A 161 3.33 -2.54 -1.43
CA CYS A 161 3.83 -1.57 -0.47
C CYS A 161 3.05 -1.47 0.85
N GLY A 162 2.02 -2.29 1.05
CA GLY A 162 1.23 -2.29 2.28
C GLY A 162 0.21 -1.16 2.37
N ASN A 163 -0.32 -0.96 3.58
CA ASN A 163 -1.47 -0.08 3.85
C ASN A 163 -1.11 1.28 4.48
N GLN A 164 0.17 1.52 4.78
CA GLN A 164 0.67 2.80 5.28
C GLN A 164 0.08 3.16 6.65
N ASN A 165 -0.27 2.20 7.48
CA ASN A 165 -0.99 2.44 8.74
C ASN A 165 -0.08 2.71 9.95
N GLN A 166 1.24 2.80 9.75
CA GLN A 166 2.29 2.92 10.77
C GLN A 166 2.45 1.69 11.68
N GLU A 167 1.90 0.54 11.28
CA GLU A 167 1.98 -0.72 12.01
C GLU A 167 2.80 -1.72 11.21
N PHE A 168 3.68 -2.43 11.89
CA PHE A 168 4.44 -3.52 11.26
C PHE A 168 3.64 -4.85 11.21
N TYR A 169 2.49 -4.89 11.88
CA TYR A 169 1.62 -6.06 11.98
C TYR A 169 0.52 -6.00 10.92
N SER A 170 0.09 -7.18 10.43
CA SER A 170 -0.92 -7.30 9.38
C SER A 170 -0.60 -6.44 8.14
N GLU A 171 0.67 -6.51 7.72
CA GLU A 171 1.19 -5.80 6.55
C GLU A 171 0.77 -6.46 5.23
N PHE A 172 0.65 -7.79 5.23
CA PHE A 172 0.50 -8.60 4.03
C PHE A 172 -0.96 -8.90 3.71
N LEU A 173 -1.76 -7.85 3.59
CA LEU A 173 -3.20 -7.97 3.29
C LEU A 173 -3.46 -8.12 1.79
N ASP A 174 -4.27 -9.08 1.40
CA ASP A 174 -4.76 -9.18 0.01
C ASP A 174 -5.82 -8.08 -0.30
N PRO A 175 -6.29 -7.93 -1.56
CA PRO A 175 -7.35 -6.98 -1.90
C PRO A 175 -8.70 -7.20 -1.15
N LYS A 176 -8.91 -8.38 -0.55
CA LYS A 176 -10.06 -8.71 0.30
C LYS A 176 -9.75 -8.53 1.79
N MET A 177 -8.59 -7.93 2.10
CA MET A 177 -8.07 -7.66 3.42
C MET A 177 -7.78 -8.93 4.25
N VAL A 178 -7.49 -10.05 3.61
CA VAL A 178 -7.05 -11.29 4.26
C VAL A 178 -5.55 -11.20 4.49
N ASP A 179 -5.13 -11.45 5.73
CA ASP A 179 -3.71 -11.48 6.10
C ASP A 179 -3.05 -12.75 5.54
N LEU A 180 -2.08 -12.57 4.66
CA LEU A 180 -1.32 -13.61 3.97
C LEU A 180 0.15 -13.64 4.44
N ALA A 181 0.45 -13.16 5.64
CA ALA A 181 1.81 -13.19 6.21
C ALA A 181 2.45 -14.60 6.21
N SER A 182 1.64 -15.66 6.28
CA SER A 182 2.12 -17.05 6.21
C SER A 182 2.45 -17.54 4.80
N ASN A 183 2.02 -16.82 3.75
CA ASN A 183 2.27 -17.17 2.35
C ASN A 183 2.50 -15.91 1.51
N LEU A 184 3.73 -15.42 1.51
CA LEU A 184 4.14 -14.21 0.80
C LEU A 184 4.03 -14.32 -0.73
N THR A 185 4.09 -15.54 -1.28
CA THR A 185 3.84 -15.79 -2.70
C THR A 185 2.37 -15.51 -3.03
N ALA A 186 1.44 -16.03 -2.23
CA ALA A 186 0.01 -15.73 -2.38
C ALA A 186 -0.29 -14.24 -2.20
N PHE A 187 0.39 -13.57 -1.24
CA PHE A 187 0.29 -12.12 -1.09
C PHE A 187 0.72 -11.38 -2.36
N ARG A 188 1.90 -11.69 -2.90
CA ARG A 188 2.39 -11.12 -4.16
C ARG A 188 1.40 -11.32 -5.30
N ASP A 189 0.95 -12.56 -5.48
CA ASP A 189 0.08 -12.96 -6.61
C ASP A 189 -1.29 -12.29 -6.53
N SER A 190 -1.78 -12.00 -5.32
CA SER A 190 -3.04 -11.28 -5.11
C SER A 190 -3.05 -9.86 -5.70
N TYR A 191 -1.87 -9.28 -5.96
CA TYR A 191 -1.69 -7.96 -6.57
C TYR A 191 -1.19 -8.01 -8.02
N SER A 192 -1.19 -9.18 -8.66
CA SER A 192 -0.92 -9.32 -10.08
C SER A 192 -2.09 -8.81 -10.94
N LEU A 193 -1.79 -8.19 -12.07
CA LEU A 193 -2.74 -7.73 -13.06
C LEU A 193 -2.72 -8.66 -14.28
N HIS A 194 -3.91 -9.05 -14.77
CA HIS A 194 -4.14 -9.90 -15.98
C HIS A 194 -3.41 -11.25 -16.01
N ASN A 195 -4.17 -12.37 -15.95
CA ASN A 195 -3.75 -13.77 -16.27
C ASN A 195 -2.25 -14.08 -16.12
N CYS A 196 -1.70 -13.74 -14.96
CA CYS A 196 -0.37 -14.16 -14.55
C CYS A 196 -0.43 -15.64 -14.18
N ILE A 197 -0.42 -16.49 -15.20
CA ILE A 197 -0.02 -17.89 -15.02
C ILE A 197 1.50 -17.86 -15.06
N GLU A 198 2.15 -17.41 -13.98
CA GLU A 198 3.55 -17.78 -13.79
C GLU A 198 3.55 -19.29 -13.54
N PRO A 199 4.20 -20.12 -14.39
CA PRO A 199 4.54 -21.46 -13.96
C PRO A 199 5.38 -21.27 -12.69
N LEU A 200 4.90 -21.82 -11.57
CA LEU A 200 5.60 -21.81 -10.30
C LEU A 200 7.09 -22.09 -10.55
N PRO A 201 8.03 -21.32 -10.00
CA PRO A 201 9.45 -21.63 -10.16
C PRO A 201 9.67 -23.01 -9.56
N CYS A 202 9.95 -24.00 -10.43
CA CYS A 202 10.27 -25.36 -10.04
C CYS A 202 11.43 -25.31 -9.04
N ARG A 203 11.15 -25.61 -7.77
CA ARG A 203 12.21 -25.90 -6.82
C ARG A 203 12.69 -27.32 -7.11
N GLU A 204 13.93 -27.35 -7.61
CA GLU A 204 14.80 -28.51 -7.77
C GLU A 204 14.44 -29.49 -8.91
N PRO A 205 15.40 -29.81 -9.80
CA PRO A 205 15.16 -30.61 -10.99
C PRO A 205 15.27 -32.09 -10.64
N GLU A 206 14.20 -32.73 -10.18
CA GLU A 206 14.20 -34.21 -10.17
C GLU A 206 12.86 -34.92 -10.31
N GLN A 207 11.72 -34.23 -10.46
CA GLN A 207 10.45 -34.90 -10.79
C GLN A 207 9.62 -34.09 -11.79
N CYS A 208 10.11 -34.05 -13.03
CA CYS A 208 9.24 -33.88 -14.19
C CYS A 208 9.42 -35.13 -15.07
N GLU A 209 8.80 -36.22 -14.66
CA GLU A 209 8.38 -37.22 -15.63
C GLU A 209 6.89 -37.02 -15.91
N SER A 210 6.63 -36.97 -17.20
CA SER A 210 5.37 -36.75 -17.88
C SER A 210 4.19 -37.48 -17.25
N GLU A 211 3.07 -36.78 -17.09
CA GLU A 211 1.82 -37.25 -17.72
C GLU A 211 1.10 -36.07 -18.38
N ASP A 212 0.99 -36.19 -19.70
CA ASP A 212 0.01 -35.49 -20.51
C ASP A 212 -1.40 -35.75 -19.96
N SER A 213 -2.31 -34.81 -20.25
CA SER A 213 -3.75 -34.80 -19.99
C SER A 213 -4.18 -34.38 -18.59
N LEU A 214 -4.50 -33.09 -18.46
CA LEU A 214 -5.76 -32.61 -17.85
C LEU A 214 -5.96 -31.14 -18.26
N PHE A 215 -6.44 -30.93 -19.49
CA PHE A 215 -7.11 -29.70 -19.87
C PHE A 215 -8.42 -29.60 -19.07
N VAL A 216 -8.36 -28.98 -17.89
CA VAL A 216 -9.59 -28.54 -17.23
C VAL A 216 -9.98 -27.20 -17.86
N ASN A 217 -10.88 -27.29 -18.84
CA ASN A 217 -11.74 -26.17 -19.19
C ASN A 217 -12.43 -25.71 -17.89
N HIS A 218 -11.99 -24.59 -17.32
CA HIS A 218 -12.80 -23.87 -16.36
C HIS A 218 -13.91 -23.13 -17.12
N ASP A 219 -14.90 -23.92 -17.53
CA ASP A 219 -16.21 -23.44 -17.93
C ASP A 219 -16.78 -22.66 -16.74
N ARG A 220 -16.81 -21.34 -16.86
CA ARG A 220 -17.30 -20.43 -15.84
C ARG A 220 -18.81 -20.30 -15.99
N SER A 221 -19.51 -21.39 -15.79
CA SER A 221 -20.97 -21.44 -15.73
C SER A 221 -21.40 -22.53 -14.76
N THR A 222 -22.25 -22.14 -13.81
CA THR A 222 -22.93 -22.96 -12.77
C THR A 222 -22.26 -23.06 -11.39
N LEU A 223 -22.37 -21.98 -10.62
CA LEU A 223 -22.58 -22.05 -9.16
C LEU A 223 -23.70 -21.09 -8.74
N PHE A 224 -24.90 -21.29 -9.30
CA PHE A 224 -26.14 -20.87 -8.66
C PHE A 224 -26.77 -22.10 -8.01
N ALA A 225 -26.15 -22.55 -6.92
CA ALA A 225 -26.85 -23.33 -5.92
C ALA A 225 -27.27 -22.34 -4.83
N ASN A 226 -28.58 -22.28 -4.56
CA ASN A 226 -29.17 -21.50 -3.46
C ASN A 226 -28.50 -21.89 -2.13
N ARG A 227 -27.44 -21.17 -1.76
CA ARG A 227 -26.91 -21.17 -0.41
C ARG A 227 -27.71 -20.16 0.40
N PRO A 228 -28.12 -20.49 1.64
CA PRO A 228 -28.68 -19.48 2.54
C PRO A 228 -27.69 -18.32 2.63
N ILE A 229 -28.21 -17.09 2.71
CA ILE A 229 -27.44 -15.86 2.86
C ILE A 229 -26.68 -15.95 4.19
N ASN A 230 -25.54 -16.63 4.19
CA ASN A 230 -24.61 -16.61 5.31
C ASN A 230 -23.95 -15.24 5.28
N LYS A 231 -24.21 -14.46 6.33
CA LYS A 231 -23.52 -13.20 6.63
C LYS A 231 -22.03 -13.45 6.39
N LYS A 232 -21.40 -12.71 5.48
CA LYS A 232 -19.96 -12.85 5.20
C LYS A 232 -19.20 -12.48 6.48
N THR A 233 -18.75 -13.48 7.22
CA THR A 233 -17.91 -13.30 8.40
C THR A 233 -16.44 -13.25 7.96
N SER A 234 -15.63 -12.50 8.71
CA SER A 234 -14.19 -12.38 8.46
C SER A 234 -13.40 -12.31 9.75
N ASN A 235 -12.12 -12.70 9.65
CA ASN A 235 -11.21 -12.69 10.78
C ASN A 235 -10.77 -11.25 11.11
N PRO A 236 -10.59 -10.92 12.40
CA PRO A 236 -10.04 -9.64 12.84
C PRO A 236 -8.55 -9.51 12.46
N ILE A 237 -8.08 -8.28 12.32
CA ILE A 237 -6.68 -7.92 12.05
C ILE A 237 -5.98 -7.49 13.34
N LEU A 238 -4.64 -7.51 13.37
CA LEU A 238 -3.87 -6.98 14.49
C LEU A 238 -3.58 -5.50 14.28
N GLN A 239 -3.88 -4.68 15.29
CA GLN A 239 -3.63 -3.23 15.26
C GLN A 239 -3.41 -2.69 16.68
N THR A 240 -2.65 -1.60 16.84
CA THR A 240 -2.57 -0.91 18.13
C THR A 240 -3.91 -0.30 18.50
N LEU A 241 -4.41 -0.65 19.68
CA LEU A 241 -5.62 -0.06 20.23
C LEU A 241 -5.30 1.34 20.75
N VAL A 242 -5.89 2.37 20.14
CA VAL A 242 -5.77 3.76 20.59
C VAL A 242 -7.10 4.24 21.15
N ILE A 243 -7.06 4.87 22.32
CA ILE A 243 -8.23 5.42 23.01
C ILE A 243 -7.96 6.87 23.33
N ASP A 244 -8.71 7.76 22.68
CA ASP A 244 -8.70 9.18 22.95
C ASP A 244 -9.74 9.52 24.03
N ARG A 245 -9.26 10.08 25.15
CA ARG A 245 -10.08 10.66 26.21
C ARG A 245 -9.89 12.18 26.18
N LYS A 246 -10.79 12.92 26.85
CA LYS A 246 -10.73 14.39 26.92
C LYS A 246 -9.33 14.91 27.33
N ASP A 247 -8.71 14.28 28.32
CA ASP A 247 -7.45 14.76 28.92
C ASP A 247 -6.23 13.86 28.64
N SER A 248 -6.39 12.76 27.91
CA SER A 248 -5.30 11.81 27.64
C SER A 248 -5.57 10.93 26.42
N THR A 249 -4.53 10.65 25.65
CA THR A 249 -4.53 9.60 24.62
C THR A 249 -3.75 8.40 25.13
N CYS A 250 -4.34 7.21 25.04
CA CYS A 250 -3.73 5.95 25.47
C CYS A 250 -3.57 4.99 24.29
N ALA A 251 -2.42 4.33 24.20
CA ALA A 251 -2.16 3.30 23.19
C ALA A 251 -1.80 1.97 23.86
N SER A 252 -2.27 0.84 23.33
CA SER A 252 -1.93 -0.49 23.87
C SER A 252 -0.45 -0.79 23.68
N LEU A 253 0.17 -1.45 24.67
CA LEU A 253 1.58 -1.86 24.59
C LEU A 253 1.84 -2.99 23.58
N ALA A 254 0.81 -3.78 23.27
CA ALA A 254 0.85 -4.84 22.27
C ALA A 254 -0.34 -4.69 21.31
N PRO A 255 -0.22 -5.11 20.05
CA PRO A 255 -1.33 -5.06 19.10
C PRO A 255 -2.50 -5.93 19.58
N GLN A 256 -3.71 -5.45 19.37
CA GLN A 256 -4.95 -6.14 19.70
C GLN A 256 -5.70 -6.53 18.42
N LYS A 257 -6.54 -7.57 18.52
CA LYS A 257 -7.44 -7.93 17.42
C LYS A 257 -8.48 -6.83 17.25
N MET A 258 -8.72 -6.37 16.04
CA MET A 258 -9.70 -5.35 15.71
C MET A 258 -10.44 -5.72 14.42
N CYS A 259 -11.71 -5.34 14.32
CA CYS A 259 -12.45 -5.47 13.06
C CYS A 259 -12.05 -4.35 12.10
N LYS A 260 -12.13 -4.64 10.80
CA LYS A 260 -11.77 -3.69 9.74
C LYS A 260 -12.73 -2.51 9.73
N GLU A 261 -12.31 -1.42 9.10
CA GLU A 261 -13.20 -0.27 8.88
C GLU A 261 -14.47 -0.69 8.13
N GLY A 262 -15.64 -0.30 8.63
CA GLY A 262 -16.95 -0.72 8.10
C GLY A 262 -17.42 -2.11 8.54
N GLN A 263 -16.75 -2.73 9.52
CA GLN A 263 -17.17 -3.98 10.15
C GLN A 263 -17.37 -3.82 11.67
N LYS A 264 -18.23 -4.66 12.23
CA LYS A 264 -18.44 -4.80 13.67
C LYS A 264 -18.14 -6.22 14.15
N ALA A 265 -17.78 -6.33 15.41
CA ALA A 265 -17.59 -7.61 16.06
C ALA A 265 -18.95 -8.32 16.23
N SER A 266 -19.07 -9.52 15.66
CA SER A 266 -20.20 -10.43 15.90
C SER A 266 -20.02 -11.18 17.23
N LYS A 267 -18.78 -11.59 17.51
CA LYS A 267 -18.39 -12.29 18.73
C LYS A 267 -17.13 -11.65 19.32
N THR A 268 -17.10 -11.49 20.64
CA THR A 268 -15.97 -10.92 21.37
C THR A 268 -15.56 -11.79 22.56
N GLU A 269 -14.31 -11.60 23.00
CA GLU A 269 -13.71 -12.21 24.18
C GLU A 269 -13.13 -11.10 25.07
N ARG A 270 -13.36 -11.18 26.39
CA ARG A 270 -12.84 -10.20 27.34
C ARG A 270 -11.35 -10.43 27.60
N LYS A 271 -10.55 -9.39 27.44
CA LYS A 271 -9.09 -9.40 27.65
C LYS A 271 -8.65 -8.16 28.43
N LEU A 272 -7.69 -8.33 29.33
CA LEU A 272 -7.00 -7.21 29.95
C LEU A 272 -5.85 -6.74 29.04
N VAL A 273 -5.78 -5.45 28.79
CA VAL A 273 -4.82 -4.83 27.88
C VAL A 273 -4.10 -3.71 28.62
N ASP A 274 -2.79 -3.79 28.66
CA ASP A 274 -1.97 -2.73 29.21
C ASP A 274 -1.81 -1.61 28.19
N MET A 275 -2.05 -0.40 28.67
CA MET A 275 -2.13 0.83 27.92
C MET A 275 -1.09 1.82 28.44
N LEU A 276 -0.53 2.57 27.51
CA LEU A 276 0.44 3.61 27.76
C LEU A 276 -0.19 4.96 27.42
N CYS A 277 -0.40 5.79 28.45
CA CYS A 277 -1.17 7.02 28.35
C CYS A 277 -0.28 8.27 28.37
N LYS A 278 -0.60 9.21 27.48
CA LYS A 278 -0.01 10.54 27.43
C LYS A 278 -1.08 11.57 27.79
N SER A 279 -0.80 12.42 28.77
CA SER A 279 -1.70 13.53 29.12
C SER A 279 -1.66 14.59 28.03
N ASN A 280 -2.82 15.16 27.71
CA ASN A 280 -2.98 16.24 26.74
C ASN A 280 -2.65 17.62 27.34
N SER A 281 -2.15 17.69 28.58
CA SER A 281 -1.85 18.95 29.26
C SER A 281 -0.64 19.67 28.66
N HIS A 282 -0.79 20.98 28.49
CA HIS A 282 0.16 21.93 27.90
C HIS A 282 1.45 22.19 28.72
N SER A 283 1.82 21.31 29.67
CA SER A 283 2.79 21.64 30.73
C SER A 283 4.09 20.82 30.74
N ASP A 284 4.59 20.35 29.58
CA ASP A 284 5.96 19.78 29.47
C ASP A 284 6.92 20.73 28.72
N VAL A 285 6.80 22.03 29.00
CA VAL A 285 7.82 23.04 28.70
C VAL A 285 8.85 23.02 29.83
N ASN A 286 9.79 22.08 29.76
CA ASN A 286 11.20 22.22 30.17
C ASN A 286 11.80 20.87 30.57
N LYS A 287 12.53 20.26 29.62
CA LYS A 287 13.91 19.79 29.81
C LYS A 287 14.41 19.23 28.48
N ARG A 288 15.31 20.00 27.87
CA ARG A 288 16.18 19.60 26.76
C ARG A 288 17.32 18.79 27.38
N THR A 289 17.47 17.55 26.96
CA THR A 289 18.78 16.93 26.68
C THR A 289 18.55 15.68 25.84
N GLU A 290 19.46 15.48 24.91
CA GLU A 290 19.44 14.49 23.84
C GLU A 290 19.54 13.04 24.32
N LYS A 291 19.20 12.14 23.37
CA LYS A 291 19.37 10.67 23.32
C LYS A 291 18.11 9.86 23.63
N SER A 292 17.70 9.15 22.58
CA SER A 292 17.14 7.79 22.52
C SER A 292 16.09 7.34 23.57
N THR A 293 15.05 6.66 23.06
CA THR A 293 14.27 5.63 23.77
C THR A 293 13.12 6.13 24.68
N ILE A 294 11.88 5.89 24.24
CA ILE A 294 10.70 5.45 25.03
C ILE A 294 10.61 5.97 26.50
N THR A 295 10.68 7.28 26.75
CA THR A 295 10.58 7.81 28.13
C THR A 295 9.81 9.13 28.24
N LYS A 296 8.65 9.26 27.58
CA LYS A 296 7.67 10.33 27.87
C LYS A 296 6.22 9.84 27.80
N PHE A 297 5.93 8.78 28.53
CA PHE A 297 4.56 8.37 28.84
C PHE A 297 4.42 8.37 30.36
N ASN A 298 3.43 9.10 30.86
CA ASN A 298 3.37 9.48 32.27
C ASN A 298 2.55 8.49 33.12
N LYS A 299 1.87 7.52 32.50
CA LYS A 299 1.06 6.52 33.23
C LYS A 299 0.83 5.25 32.42
N THR A 300 0.98 4.11 33.06
CA THR A 300 0.54 2.80 32.57
C THR A 300 -0.83 2.49 33.19
N GLU A 301 -1.79 2.05 32.38
CA GLU A 301 -3.14 1.68 32.83
C GLU A 301 -3.54 0.34 32.23
N THR A 302 -4.26 -0.50 32.97
CA THR A 302 -4.84 -1.74 32.41
C THR A 302 -6.31 -1.52 32.10
N LEU A 303 -6.74 -1.88 30.89
CA LEU A 303 -8.11 -1.74 30.41
C LEU A 303 -8.71 -3.10 30.07
N THR A 304 -9.97 -3.30 30.46
CA THR A 304 -10.77 -4.42 29.94
C THR A 304 -11.26 -4.11 28.53
N TYR A 305 -10.78 -4.88 27.55
CA TYR A 305 -11.12 -4.77 26.14
C TYR A 305 -11.90 -5.99 25.67
N ASN A 306 -12.98 -5.76 24.91
CA ASN A 306 -13.75 -6.82 24.26
C ASN A 306 -13.13 -7.12 22.89
N SER A 307 -12.15 -8.03 22.89
CA SER A 307 -11.41 -8.42 21.70
C SER A 307 -12.30 -9.18 20.71
N PRO A 308 -12.45 -8.74 19.46
CA PRO A 308 -13.20 -9.48 18.44
C PRO A 308 -12.59 -10.85 18.18
N VAL A 309 -13.49 -11.84 18.06
CA VAL A 309 -13.21 -13.20 17.59
C VAL A 309 -13.68 -13.35 16.14
N GLU A 310 -14.78 -12.68 15.79
CA GLU A 310 -15.39 -12.73 14.46
C GLU A 310 -15.99 -11.36 14.10
N CYS A 311 -15.79 -10.93 12.86
CA CYS A 311 -16.26 -9.63 12.34
C CYS A 311 -17.28 -9.80 11.22
N VAL A 312 -18.29 -8.93 11.17
CA VAL A 312 -19.36 -8.88 10.15
C VAL A 312 -19.47 -7.47 9.57
N SER A 313 -19.96 -7.34 8.34
CA SER A 313 -20.11 -6.04 7.68
C SER A 313 -21.22 -5.20 8.32
N ASP A 314 -20.97 -3.89 8.50
CA ASP A 314 -21.92 -2.96 9.13
C ASP A 314 -23.18 -2.70 8.29
N LYS A 315 -23.11 -2.97 6.98
CA LYS A 315 -24.18 -2.68 6.01
C LYS A 315 -25.40 -3.62 6.07
N GLU A 316 -25.51 -4.50 7.07
CA GLU A 316 -26.66 -5.40 7.24
C GLU A 316 -27.47 -5.14 8.53
N SER A 317 -27.39 -3.95 9.11
CA SER A 317 -28.25 -3.53 10.23
C SER A 317 -29.33 -2.52 9.80
N VAL A 318 -30.04 -2.82 8.71
CA VAL A 318 -31.38 -2.27 8.47
C VAL A 318 -32.32 -3.44 8.13
N ARG A 319 -32.68 -4.22 9.15
CA ARG A 319 -33.93 -4.99 9.17
C ARG A 319 -34.64 -4.66 10.47
N GLY A 320 -35.45 -3.63 10.38
CA GLY A 320 -36.44 -3.24 11.36
C GLY A 320 -37.59 -2.59 10.60
N LEU A 321 -38.47 -3.44 10.06
CA LEU A 321 -39.91 -3.30 9.87
C LEU A 321 -40.43 -4.65 9.35
#